data_AF-A0A8H6M2A1-F1
#
_entry.id   AF-A0A8H6M2A1-F1
#
_cell.length_a   1.000
_cell.length_b   1.000
_cell.length_c   1.000
_cell.angle_alpha   90.00
_cell.angle_beta   90.00
_cell.angle_gamma   90.00
#
_symmetry.space_group_name_H-M   'P 1'
#
loop_
_entity.id
_entity.type
_entity.pdbx_description
1 polymer ?
#
loop_
_entity_poly.entity_id
_entity_poly.type
_entity_poly.pdbx_seq_one_letter_code
_entity_poly.pdbx_strand_id
1 'polypeptide(L)'
;MVISPRSVVRLGVSKMGAYSQKGFGIFARMDIRGGVDIWEALGIMPGDNESRHSSLSAIRVADGQNQEAGSERVLVGPLRMVNHLCRSFNAEYVYIPRTSAFIARTTRDVVAGEEITVNYGEEWFGSSCPCVDCAPTDGMEAVVQSIPEGPQEPTNHGPAAAAMEERRTRLAARNQDRATAFLDNRARNSEKAKREKAEKNKSKQRESRWRKQEAKRRQEMAAPADASGSGTGQGAL
;
A
#
# COMPACT_ATOMS: atom_id res chain seq x y z
N MET A 1 -16.99 4.27 7.87
CA MET A 1 -17.44 5.32 6.94
C MET A 1 -16.53 6.53 7.06
N VAL A 2 -16.10 7.12 5.95
CA VAL A 2 -15.02 8.14 5.85
C VAL A 2 -15.21 9.38 6.74
N ILE A 3 -16.44 9.67 7.19
CA ILE A 3 -16.74 10.79 8.09
C ILE A 3 -16.54 10.48 9.57
N SER A 4 -16.35 9.20 9.95
CA SER A 4 -16.16 8.82 11.35
C SER A 4 -14.83 9.33 11.88
N PRO A 5 -14.76 9.90 13.10
CA PRO A 5 -13.50 10.29 13.73
C PRO A 5 -12.52 9.13 13.92
N ARG A 6 -13.02 7.89 13.95
CA ARG A 6 -12.24 6.66 14.09
C ARG A 6 -11.80 6.05 12.76
N SER A 7 -12.26 6.60 11.63
CA SER A 7 -11.88 6.15 10.28
C SER A 7 -10.39 6.39 10.05
N VAL A 8 -9.69 5.41 9.47
CA VAL A 8 -8.27 5.57 9.13
C VAL A 8 -8.04 6.57 7.99
N VAL A 9 -9.11 6.87 7.23
CA VAL A 9 -9.14 7.88 6.18
C VAL A 9 -10.18 8.97 6.45
N ARG A 10 -10.07 10.09 5.76
CA ARG A 10 -11.01 11.21 5.76
C ARG A 10 -11.17 11.79 4.36
N LEU A 11 -12.29 12.46 4.11
CA LEU A 11 -12.45 13.30 2.93
C LEU A 11 -11.66 14.61 3.16
N GLY A 12 -11.01 15.10 2.12
CA GLY A 12 -10.31 16.38 2.13
C GLY A 12 -10.39 17.07 0.79
N VAL A 13 -9.94 18.32 0.75
CA VAL A 13 -9.79 19.07 -0.50
C VAL A 13 -8.45 18.70 -1.11
N SER A 14 -8.46 18.29 -2.38
CA SER A 14 -7.25 18.04 -3.18
C SER A 14 -7.11 19.11 -4.27
N LYS A 15 -5.88 19.41 -4.67
CA LYS A 15 -5.60 20.24 -5.83
C LYS A 15 -5.50 19.33 -7.05
N MET A 16 -6.40 19.52 -8.00
CA MET A 16 -6.49 18.73 -9.22
C MET A 16 -5.95 19.52 -10.41
N GLY A 17 -5.08 18.89 -11.19
CA GLY A 17 -4.57 19.45 -12.44
C GLY A 17 -3.51 20.55 -12.28
N ALA A 18 -2.91 20.89 -13.42
CA ALA A 18 -1.96 22.01 -13.54
C ALA A 18 -2.57 23.37 -13.12
N TYR A 19 -3.90 23.50 -13.22
CA TYR A 19 -4.63 24.74 -12.92
C TYR A 19 -5.05 24.87 -11.45
N SER A 20 -4.60 23.96 -10.57
CA SER A 20 -4.94 23.98 -9.13
C SER A 20 -6.45 24.05 -8.86
N GLN A 21 -7.26 23.38 -9.68
CA GLN A 21 -8.70 23.28 -9.43
C GLN A 21 -8.92 22.54 -8.10
N LYS A 22 -9.83 23.03 -7.27
CA LYS A 22 -10.14 22.38 -6.00
C LYS A 22 -11.10 21.22 -6.25
N GLY A 23 -10.65 20.02 -5.92
CA GLY A 23 -11.46 18.80 -5.91
C GLY A 23 -11.53 18.17 -4.53
N PHE A 24 -12.10 16.98 -4.48
CA PHE A 24 -12.08 16.15 -3.27
C PHE A 24 -11.09 15.00 -3.45
N GLY A 25 -10.49 14.59 -2.33
CA GLY A 25 -9.59 13.46 -2.25
C GLY A 25 -9.84 12.68 -0.96
N ILE A 26 -9.41 11.42 -0.93
CA ILE A 26 -9.36 10.61 0.29
C ILE A 26 -7.96 10.75 0.88
N PHE A 27 -7.87 11.13 2.15
CA PHE A 27 -6.60 11.35 2.84
C PHE A 27 -6.46 10.43 4.05
N ALA A 28 -5.25 9.95 4.29
CA ALA A 28 -4.92 9.22 5.50
C ALA A 28 -5.11 10.14 6.73
N ARG A 29 -5.89 9.69 7.72
CA ARG A 29 -6.05 10.39 9.01
C ARG A 29 -4.89 10.07 9.95
N MET A 30 -4.27 8.91 9.77
CA MET A 30 -3.15 8.39 10.54
C MET A 30 -2.26 7.55 9.62
N ASP A 31 -1.09 7.14 10.10
CA ASP A 31 -0.22 6.26 9.32
C ASP A 31 -0.92 4.92 9.03
N ILE A 32 -0.87 4.49 7.76
CA ILE A 32 -1.45 3.24 7.28
C ILE A 32 -0.31 2.38 6.73
N ARG A 33 -0.23 1.11 7.16
CA ARG A 33 0.78 0.19 6.65
C ARG A 33 0.45 -0.25 5.22
N GLY A 34 1.45 -0.66 4.45
CA GLY A 34 1.26 -1.34 3.17
C GLY A 34 0.49 -2.66 3.33
N GLY A 35 -0.35 -2.98 2.34
CA GLY A 35 -1.20 -4.18 2.30
C GLY A 35 -2.47 -4.08 3.14
N VAL A 36 -2.85 -2.90 3.62
CA VAL A 36 -4.05 -2.70 4.44
C VAL A 36 -5.25 -2.37 3.56
N ASP A 37 -6.34 -3.10 3.80
CA ASP A 37 -7.65 -2.87 3.21
C ASP A 37 -8.37 -1.70 3.89
N ILE A 38 -8.74 -0.67 3.12
CA ILE A 38 -9.43 0.52 3.60
C ILE A 38 -10.94 0.35 3.39
N TRP A 39 -11.57 -0.39 4.28
CA TRP A 39 -13.00 -0.70 4.23
C TRP A 39 -13.89 0.55 4.35
N GLU A 40 -13.42 1.61 4.99
CA GLU A 40 -14.19 2.85 5.12
C GLU A 40 -14.38 3.59 3.80
N ALA A 41 -13.49 3.35 2.83
CA ALA A 41 -13.57 3.82 1.45
C ALA A 41 -14.20 2.74 0.55
N LEU A 42 -15.38 2.24 0.92
CA LEU A 42 -16.12 1.29 0.10
C LEU A 42 -16.68 1.97 -1.15
N GLY A 43 -16.58 1.30 -2.29
CA GLY A 43 -17.26 1.66 -3.53
C GLY A 43 -18.23 0.55 -3.94
N ILE A 44 -19.37 0.89 -4.52
CA ILE A 44 -20.39 -0.06 -4.97
C ILE A 44 -20.79 0.29 -6.40
N MET A 45 -20.95 -0.74 -7.23
CA MET A 45 -21.52 -0.62 -8.57
C MET A 45 -23.03 -0.91 -8.53
N PRO A 46 -23.87 -0.01 -9.06
CA PRO A 46 -25.29 -0.29 -9.26
C PRO A 46 -25.47 -1.38 -10.32
N GLY A 47 -26.58 -2.13 -10.24
CA GLY A 47 -26.89 -3.20 -11.20
C GLY A 47 -27.42 -2.66 -12.53
N ASP A 48 -28.12 -1.53 -12.47
CA ASP A 48 -28.62 -0.78 -13.62
C ASP A 48 -27.55 0.19 -14.14
N ASN A 49 -27.31 0.14 -15.46
CA ASN A 49 -26.46 1.12 -16.17
C ASN A 49 -27.30 2.05 -17.06
N GLU A 50 -28.63 1.98 -16.96
CA GLU A 50 -29.57 2.62 -17.89
C GLU A 50 -29.71 4.14 -17.68
N SER A 51 -29.11 4.67 -16.62
CA SER A 51 -29.17 6.09 -16.28
C SER A 51 -28.13 6.95 -17.02
N ARG A 52 -28.50 8.20 -17.33
CA ARG A 52 -27.68 9.28 -17.92
C ARG A 52 -26.51 9.76 -17.02
N HIS A 53 -25.89 8.89 -16.23
CA HIS A 53 -24.80 9.21 -15.31
C HIS A 53 -23.41 9.10 -15.95
N SER A 54 -23.34 9.20 -17.28
CA SER A 54 -22.14 8.96 -18.12
C SER A 54 -20.94 9.88 -17.86
N SER A 55 -21.03 10.81 -16.90
CA SER A 55 -19.93 11.69 -16.47
C SER A 55 -19.34 11.34 -15.11
N LEU A 56 -19.83 10.28 -14.44
CA LEU A 56 -19.28 9.80 -13.17
C LEU A 56 -18.15 8.78 -13.40
N SER A 57 -17.23 8.65 -12.44
CA SER A 57 -16.14 7.68 -12.47
C SER A 57 -16.69 6.26 -12.66
N ALA A 58 -16.40 5.64 -13.80
CA ALA A 58 -16.68 4.24 -14.08
C ALA A 58 -15.50 3.34 -13.68
N ILE A 59 -15.79 2.08 -13.39
CA ILE A 59 -14.81 1.02 -13.14
C ILE A 59 -15.23 -0.23 -13.92
N ARG A 60 -14.24 -1.04 -14.34
CA ARG A 60 -14.50 -2.33 -14.99
C ARG A 60 -14.81 -3.40 -13.95
N VAL A 61 -15.90 -4.13 -14.16
CA VAL A 61 -16.28 -5.27 -13.33
C VAL A 61 -15.20 -6.35 -13.43
N ALA A 62 -14.70 -6.80 -12.27
CA ALA A 62 -13.70 -7.85 -12.20
C ALA A 62 -14.33 -9.25 -12.33
N ASP A 63 -13.54 -10.22 -12.80
CA ASP A 63 -13.94 -11.63 -12.77
C ASP A 63 -14.16 -12.08 -11.32
N GLY A 64 -15.29 -12.74 -11.07
CA GLY A 64 -15.72 -13.17 -9.72
C GLY A 64 -16.61 -12.19 -8.95
N GLN A 65 -17.03 -11.06 -9.54
CA GLN A 65 -18.10 -10.21 -9.01
C GLN A 65 -19.49 -10.71 -9.44
N ASN A 66 -20.55 -10.21 -8.81
CA ASN A 66 -21.94 -10.61 -9.10
C ASN A 66 -22.57 -9.85 -10.29
N GLN A 67 -21.74 -9.31 -11.17
CA GLN A 67 -22.12 -8.56 -12.37
C GLN A 67 -21.31 -9.08 -13.57
N GLU A 68 -21.71 -8.70 -14.78
CA GLU A 68 -21.02 -9.12 -16.01
C GLU A 68 -19.57 -8.61 -16.04
N ALA A 69 -18.62 -9.55 -15.97
CA ALA A 69 -17.19 -9.25 -15.99
C ALA A 69 -16.79 -8.50 -17.26
N GLY A 70 -15.90 -7.53 -17.12
CA GLY A 70 -15.44 -6.67 -18.21
C GLY A 70 -16.39 -5.52 -18.59
N SER A 71 -17.64 -5.54 -18.13
CA SER A 71 -18.54 -4.39 -18.33
C SER A 71 -18.07 -3.17 -17.52
N GLU A 72 -18.25 -1.97 -18.07
CA GLU A 72 -17.98 -0.72 -17.36
C GLU A 72 -19.23 -0.25 -16.61
N ARG A 73 -19.06 0.05 -15.32
CA ARG A 73 -20.14 0.42 -14.40
C ARG A 73 -19.74 1.63 -13.57
N VAL A 74 -20.72 2.47 -13.25
CA VAL A 74 -20.50 3.63 -12.38
C VAL A 74 -20.06 3.19 -11.00
N LEU A 75 -19.01 3.81 -10.46
CA LEU A 75 -18.57 3.60 -9.09
C LEU A 75 -19.21 4.64 -8.16
N VAL A 76 -19.99 4.16 -7.20
CA VAL A 76 -20.67 5.00 -6.19
C VAL A 76 -20.04 4.77 -4.82
N GLY A 77 -20.15 5.76 -3.92
CA GLY A 77 -19.62 5.69 -2.56
C GLY A 77 -18.26 6.36 -2.41
N PRO A 78 -17.70 6.43 -1.19
CA PRO A 78 -16.50 7.22 -0.92
C PRO A 78 -15.27 6.86 -1.75
N LEU A 79 -15.16 5.60 -2.21
CA LEU A 79 -14.05 5.15 -3.04
C LEU A 79 -13.89 5.97 -4.33
N ARG A 80 -14.98 6.51 -4.87
CA ARG A 80 -14.98 7.32 -6.11
C ARG A 80 -14.21 8.64 -5.99
N MET A 81 -13.85 9.04 -4.77
CA MET A 81 -13.10 10.26 -4.47
C MET A 81 -11.59 10.00 -4.34
N VAL A 82 -11.12 8.76 -4.52
CA VAL A 82 -9.69 8.45 -4.58
C VAL A 82 -9.16 8.92 -5.92
N ASN A 83 -8.17 9.80 -5.92
CA ASN A 83 -7.65 10.40 -7.16
C ASN A 83 -6.60 9.54 -7.84
N HIS A 84 -6.33 9.88 -9.10
CA HIS A 84 -5.35 9.20 -9.93
C HIS A 84 -3.93 9.77 -9.78
N LEU A 85 -2.94 8.87 -9.72
CA LEU A 85 -1.53 9.16 -10.03
C LEU A 85 -0.98 8.10 -10.99
N CYS A 86 -0.21 8.50 -12.00
CA CYS A 86 0.32 7.56 -13.00
C CYS A 86 1.45 6.66 -12.45
N ARG A 87 2.27 7.18 -11.54
CA ARG A 87 3.51 6.53 -11.09
C ARG A 87 3.67 6.49 -9.58
N SER A 88 3.34 7.56 -8.88
CA SER A 88 3.60 7.69 -7.43
C SER A 88 2.39 7.30 -6.55
N PHE A 89 1.40 6.61 -7.13
CA PHE A 89 0.22 6.11 -6.43
C PHE A 89 0.58 5.16 -5.27
N ASN A 90 -0.29 5.10 -4.26
CA ASN A 90 -0.03 4.39 -3.00
C ASN A 90 -1.11 3.37 -2.62
N ALA A 91 -2.11 3.19 -3.48
CA ALA A 91 -3.15 2.20 -3.32
C ALA A 91 -3.54 1.57 -4.67
N GLU A 92 -4.27 0.46 -4.60
CA GLU A 92 -4.90 -0.22 -5.72
C GLU A 92 -6.36 -0.53 -5.39
N TYR A 93 -7.20 -0.67 -6.42
CA TYR A 93 -8.56 -1.17 -6.24
C TYR A 93 -8.55 -2.68 -6.05
N VAL A 94 -9.28 -3.15 -5.05
CA VAL A 94 -9.49 -4.57 -4.78
C VAL A 94 -10.99 -4.83 -4.82
N TYR A 95 -11.42 -5.75 -5.68
CA TYR A 95 -12.81 -6.18 -5.72
C TYR A 95 -13.13 -7.12 -4.55
N ILE A 96 -14.38 -7.08 -4.09
CA ILE A 96 -14.87 -8.01 -3.08
C ILE A 96 -15.62 -9.15 -3.81
N PRO A 97 -15.12 -10.40 -3.75
CA PRO A 97 -15.71 -11.51 -4.48
C PRO A 97 -17.20 -11.72 -4.18
N ARG A 98 -17.98 -12.10 -5.20
CA ARG A 98 -19.43 -12.34 -5.13
C ARG A 98 -20.26 -11.13 -4.70
N THR A 99 -19.71 -9.92 -4.82
CA THR A 99 -20.42 -8.66 -4.57
C THR A 99 -20.19 -7.70 -5.72
N SER A 100 -20.88 -6.55 -5.72
CA SER A 100 -20.66 -5.45 -6.66
C SER A 100 -19.72 -4.38 -6.10
N ALA A 101 -18.97 -4.71 -5.05
CA ALA A 101 -18.21 -3.74 -4.28
C ALA A 101 -16.69 -3.80 -4.53
N PHE A 102 -16.06 -2.66 -4.34
CA PHE A 102 -14.62 -2.44 -4.36
C PHE A 102 -14.18 -1.72 -3.09
N ILE A 103 -12.92 -1.91 -2.72
CA ILE A 103 -12.21 -1.14 -1.70
C ILE A 103 -10.85 -0.70 -2.24
N ALA A 104 -10.17 0.19 -1.52
CA ALA A 104 -8.76 0.48 -1.75
C ALA A 104 -7.89 -0.40 -0.83
N ARG A 105 -6.78 -0.90 -1.36
CA ARG A 105 -5.70 -1.54 -0.58
C ARG A 105 -4.43 -0.72 -0.75
N THR A 106 -3.75 -0.40 0.34
CA THR A 106 -2.46 0.29 0.26
C THR A 106 -1.39 -0.60 -0.36
N THR A 107 -0.58 -0.08 -1.30
CA THR A 107 0.53 -0.80 -1.93
C THR A 107 1.86 -0.56 -1.21
N ARG A 108 1.91 0.48 -0.37
CA ARG A 108 3.03 0.84 0.50
C ARG A 108 2.52 1.49 1.78
N ASP A 109 3.43 1.76 2.70
CA ASP A 109 3.10 2.59 3.86
C ASP A 109 2.69 4.01 3.39
N VAL A 110 1.66 4.55 4.03
CA VAL A 110 1.08 5.87 3.78
C VAL A 110 1.11 6.67 5.07
N VAL A 111 1.66 7.88 5.03
CA VAL A 111 1.82 8.72 6.22
C VAL A 111 0.54 9.50 6.49
N ALA A 112 0.26 9.81 7.76
CA ALA A 112 -0.86 10.67 8.14
C ALA A 112 -0.85 12.00 7.34
N GLY A 113 -2.00 12.33 6.74
CA GLY A 113 -2.17 13.53 5.91
C GLY A 113 -1.87 13.32 4.44
N GLU A 114 -1.25 12.21 4.04
CA GLU A 114 -1.01 11.86 2.63
C GLU A 114 -2.33 11.49 1.93
N GLU A 115 -2.44 11.84 0.64
CA GLU A 115 -3.59 11.48 -0.19
C GLU A 115 -3.51 10.00 -0.60
N ILE A 116 -4.63 9.28 -0.46
CA ILE A 116 -4.81 7.94 -1.03
C ILE A 116 -5.05 8.11 -2.53
N THR A 117 -4.20 7.48 -3.32
CA THR A 117 -4.20 7.61 -4.78
C THR A 117 -4.01 6.26 -5.44
N VAL A 118 -4.62 6.09 -6.61
CA VAL A 118 -4.56 4.84 -7.39
C VAL A 118 -4.13 5.12 -8.84
N ASN A 119 -3.75 4.08 -9.56
CA ASN A 119 -3.64 4.16 -11.01
C ASN A 119 -4.98 3.75 -11.66
N TYR A 120 -5.58 4.61 -12.50
CA TYR A 120 -6.84 4.34 -13.19
C TYR A 120 -6.66 3.50 -14.46
N GLY A 121 -5.43 3.35 -14.94
CA GLY A 121 -5.09 2.77 -16.24
C GLY A 121 -4.57 3.81 -17.22
N GLU A 122 -3.79 3.35 -18.20
CA GLU A 122 -3.10 4.20 -19.17
C GLU A 122 -4.04 4.95 -20.12
N GLU A 123 -5.22 4.38 -20.39
CA GLU A 123 -6.18 4.91 -21.36
C GLU A 123 -7.17 5.94 -20.76
N TRP A 124 -7.26 6.05 -19.44
CA TRP A 124 -8.33 6.82 -18.77
C TRP A 124 -8.34 8.30 -19.17
N PHE A 125 -7.16 8.95 -19.13
CA PHE A 125 -7.00 10.36 -19.52
C PHE A 125 -6.47 10.51 -20.96
N GLY A 126 -6.35 9.40 -21.71
CA GLY A 126 -5.65 9.39 -23.00
C GLY A 126 -4.23 9.97 -22.88
N SER A 127 -3.86 10.85 -23.81
CA SER A 127 -2.52 11.44 -23.87
C SER A 127 -2.28 12.61 -22.92
N SER A 128 -3.31 13.11 -22.22
CA SER A 128 -3.21 14.34 -21.41
C SER A 128 -3.69 14.11 -19.98
N CYS A 129 -2.90 13.37 -19.21
CA CYS A 129 -3.17 13.13 -17.80
C CYS A 129 -2.89 14.39 -16.96
N PRO A 130 -3.88 14.89 -16.18
CA PRO A 130 -3.70 16.08 -15.36
C PRO A 130 -3.07 15.78 -14.00
N CYS A 131 -2.64 14.55 -13.73
CA CYS A 131 -2.06 14.20 -12.43
C CYS A 131 -0.69 14.85 -12.23
N VAL A 132 -0.28 14.98 -10.98
CA VAL A 132 0.99 15.64 -10.62
C VAL A 132 2.24 14.93 -11.18
N ASP A 133 2.14 13.62 -11.44
CA ASP A 133 3.24 12.88 -12.07
C ASP A 133 3.44 13.32 -13.54
N CYS A 134 2.36 13.64 -14.25
CA CYS A 134 2.39 13.97 -15.68
C CYS A 134 2.48 15.47 -15.95
N ALA A 135 1.87 16.28 -15.09
CA ALA A 135 1.92 17.73 -15.15
C ALA A 135 2.29 18.28 -13.76
N PRO A 136 3.58 18.26 -13.39
CA PRO A 136 4.04 18.82 -12.14
C PRO A 136 3.67 20.29 -12.07
N THR A 137 3.01 20.72 -10.99
CA THR A 137 2.79 22.14 -10.72
C THR A 137 4.07 22.74 -10.14
N ASP A 138 4.64 23.75 -10.79
CA ASP A 138 5.77 24.49 -10.23
C ASP A 138 5.35 25.13 -8.89
N GLY A 139 6.04 24.76 -7.80
CA GLY A 139 5.86 25.33 -6.46
C GLY A 139 4.91 24.56 -5.54
N MET A 140 5.41 23.52 -4.84
CA MET A 140 4.60 22.71 -3.92
C MET A 140 5.06 22.81 -2.46
N GLU A 141 4.38 23.64 -1.68
CA GLU A 141 4.04 23.27 -0.30
C GLU A 141 2.62 22.70 -0.30
N ALA A 142 2.45 21.54 0.34
CA ALA A 142 1.17 20.88 0.53
C ALA A 142 0.28 21.74 1.44
N VAL A 143 -0.48 22.66 0.85
CA VAL A 143 -1.48 23.43 1.57
C VAL A 143 -2.64 22.49 1.90
N VAL A 144 -2.60 21.89 3.09
CA VAL A 144 -3.78 21.33 3.75
C VAL A 144 -4.67 22.52 4.15
N GLN A 145 -5.41 23.06 3.19
CA GLN A 145 -6.45 24.04 3.47
C GLN A 145 -7.58 23.31 4.18
N SER A 146 -7.66 23.53 5.49
CA SER A 146 -8.85 23.27 6.29
C SER A 146 -10.08 23.85 5.59
N ILE A 147 -11.13 23.05 5.49
CA ILE A 147 -12.44 23.43 4.96
C ILE A 147 -12.88 24.74 5.64
N PRO A 148 -13.41 25.76 4.92
CA PRO A 148 -13.89 26.99 5.54
C PRO A 148 -15.04 26.67 6.49
N GLU A 149 -14.94 27.14 7.73
CA GLU A 149 -16.11 27.31 8.58
C GLU A 149 -17.08 28.29 7.89
N GLY A 150 -18.39 28.04 8.05
CA GLY A 150 -19.46 28.81 7.44
C GLY A 150 -19.47 30.31 7.82
N PRO A 151 -20.48 31.08 7.39
CA PRO A 151 -20.45 32.54 7.32
C PRO A 151 -19.98 33.17 8.63
N GLN A 152 -18.94 34.00 8.54
CA GLN A 152 -18.33 34.69 9.66
C GLN A 152 -19.30 35.71 10.25
N GLU A 153 -19.76 35.46 11.48
CA GLU A 153 -20.23 36.52 12.36
C GLU A 153 -19.04 37.25 12.99
N PRO A 154 -19.16 38.56 13.28
CA PRO A 154 -18.04 39.44 13.55
C PRO A 154 -17.22 39.03 14.78
N THR A 155 -15.91 39.17 14.60
CA THR A 155 -14.81 38.77 15.47
C THR A 155 -14.93 39.26 16.91
N ASN A 156 -14.98 38.32 17.85
CA ASN A 156 -14.61 38.56 19.24
C ASN A 156 -13.34 37.76 19.54
N HIS A 157 -12.18 38.44 19.58
CA HIS A 157 -10.89 37.86 19.89
C HIS A 157 -10.81 37.51 21.39
N GLY A 158 -11.41 36.39 21.75
CA GLY A 158 -11.32 35.81 23.09
C GLY A 158 -10.14 34.83 23.26
N PRO A 159 -9.77 34.50 24.52
CA PRO A 159 -8.69 33.56 24.87
C PRO A 159 -8.83 32.14 24.28
N ALA A 160 -9.99 31.81 23.72
CA ALA A 160 -10.26 30.53 23.05
C ALA A 160 -9.47 30.34 21.74
N ALA A 161 -9.16 31.42 21.00
CA ALA A 161 -8.42 31.32 19.74
C ALA A 161 -6.94 30.93 19.97
N ALA A 162 -6.32 31.49 21.01
CA ALA A 162 -4.95 31.15 21.41
C ALA A 162 -4.84 29.69 21.87
N ALA A 163 -5.81 29.21 22.66
CA ALA A 163 -5.85 27.82 23.11
C ALA A 163 -6.03 26.82 21.94
N MET A 164 -6.76 27.21 20.90
CA MET A 164 -6.96 26.37 19.71
C MET A 164 -5.69 26.27 18.86
N GLU A 165 -4.95 27.38 18.70
CA GLU A 165 -3.66 27.38 17.99
C GLU A 165 -2.59 26.57 18.75
N GLU A 166 -2.55 26.70 20.09
CA GLU A 166 -1.67 25.88 20.94
C GLU A 166 -2.01 24.37 20.85
N ARG A 167 -3.29 24.03 20.63
CA ARG A 167 -3.70 22.64 20.41
C ARG A 167 -3.27 22.13 19.02
N ARG A 168 -3.32 22.99 18.00
CA ARG A 168 -2.94 22.67 16.63
C ARG A 168 -1.44 22.42 16.50
N THR A 169 -0.63 23.28 17.10
CA THR A 169 0.84 23.11 17.17
C THR A 169 1.24 21.87 17.95
N ARG A 170 0.59 21.57 19.08
CA ARG A 170 0.82 20.31 19.82
C ARG A 170 0.47 19.06 19.01
N LEU A 171 -0.60 19.10 18.22
CA LEU A 171 -0.97 17.98 17.34
C LEU A 171 0.03 17.81 16.19
N ALA A 172 0.48 18.91 15.59
CA ALA A 172 1.50 18.90 14.55
C ALA A 172 2.83 18.30 15.06
N ALA A 173 3.29 18.73 16.24
CA ALA A 173 4.48 18.18 16.88
C ALA A 173 4.34 16.67 17.16
N ARG A 174 3.21 16.23 17.73
CA ARG A 174 2.95 14.79 17.98
C ARG A 174 2.89 13.97 16.70
N ASN A 175 2.42 14.54 15.60
CA ASN A 175 2.40 13.86 14.30
C ASN A 175 3.82 13.75 13.72
N GLN A 176 4.64 14.79 13.88
CA GLN A 176 6.05 14.75 13.48
C GLN A 176 6.84 13.70 14.29
N ASP A 177 6.65 13.63 15.61
CA ASP A 177 7.27 12.63 16.47
C ASP A 177 6.82 11.20 16.11
N ARG A 178 5.57 11.03 15.69
CA ARG A 178 5.08 9.74 15.20
C ARG A 178 5.71 9.35 13.87
N ALA A 179 5.84 10.29 12.94
CA ALA A 179 6.46 10.06 11.65
C ALA A 179 7.94 9.66 11.81
N THR A 180 8.69 10.32 12.69
CA THR A 180 10.08 9.96 12.98
C THR A 180 10.19 8.59 13.65
N ALA A 181 9.34 8.30 14.65
CA ALA A 181 9.30 6.98 15.28
C ALA A 181 8.92 5.86 14.31
N PHE A 182 8.09 6.15 13.31
CA PHE A 182 7.73 5.21 12.26
C PHE A 182 8.92 4.87 11.34
N LEU A 183 9.64 5.89 10.87
CA LEU A 183 10.85 5.69 10.05
C LEU A 183 11.92 4.88 10.79
N ASP A 184 12.10 5.15 12.08
CA ASP A 184 13.05 4.42 12.91
C ASP A 184 12.62 2.94 13.13
N ASN A 185 11.34 2.70 13.39
CA ASN A 185 10.80 1.33 13.44
C ASN A 185 10.95 0.58 12.11
N ARG A 186 10.79 1.28 10.98
CA ARG A 186 10.99 0.70 9.64
C ARG A 186 12.44 0.29 9.43
N ALA A 187 13.39 1.14 9.83
CA ALA A 187 14.82 0.82 9.78
C ALA A 187 15.13 -0.42 10.63
N ARG A 188 14.66 -0.47 11.89
CA ARG A 188 14.85 -1.61 12.80
C ARG A 188 14.26 -2.91 12.26
N ASN A 189 13.05 -2.87 11.71
CA ASN A 189 12.40 -4.05 11.14
C ASN A 189 13.14 -4.55 9.88
N SER A 190 13.63 -3.64 9.04
CA SER A 190 14.45 -3.99 7.87
C SER A 190 15.74 -4.70 8.28
N GLU A 191 16.43 -4.20 9.31
CA GLU A 191 17.63 -4.86 9.83
C GLU A 191 17.33 -6.24 10.42
N LYS A 192 16.24 -6.37 11.19
CA LYS A 192 15.81 -7.66 11.75
C LYS A 192 15.55 -8.69 10.65
N ALA A 193 14.81 -8.30 9.60
CA ALA A 193 14.53 -9.18 8.46
C ALA A 193 15.82 -9.62 7.73
N LYS A 194 16.80 -8.71 7.57
CA LYS A 194 18.11 -9.05 7.00
C LYS A 194 18.87 -10.06 7.87
N ARG A 195 18.86 -9.91 9.20
CA ARG A 195 19.51 -10.84 10.14
C ARG A 195 18.87 -12.22 10.09
N GLU A 196 17.54 -12.32 10.13
CA GLU A 196 16.81 -13.58 10.04
C GLU A 196 17.08 -14.32 8.71
N LYS A 197 17.14 -13.57 7.60
CA LYS A 197 17.47 -14.14 6.28
C LYS A 197 18.90 -14.67 6.24
N ALA A 198 19.86 -13.94 6.82
CA ALA A 198 21.25 -14.38 6.91
C ALA A 198 21.39 -15.64 7.78
N GLU A 199 20.65 -15.74 8.87
CA GLU A 199 20.67 -16.91 9.76
C GLU A 199 20.06 -18.15 9.11
N LYS A 200 18.92 -18.01 8.41
CA LYS A 200 18.34 -19.09 7.60
C LYS A 200 19.32 -19.59 6.54
N ASN A 201 20.04 -18.69 5.87
CA ASN A 201 21.05 -19.07 4.88
C ASN A 201 22.23 -19.82 5.51
N LYS A 202 22.73 -19.36 6.67
CA LYS A 202 23.78 -20.07 7.44
C LYS A 202 23.34 -21.47 7.86
N SER A 203 22.09 -21.62 8.33
CA SER A 203 21.52 -22.92 8.71
C SER A 203 21.48 -23.89 7.52
N LYS A 204 20.94 -23.46 6.38
CA LYS A 204 20.92 -24.27 5.14
C LYS A 204 22.33 -24.68 4.69
N GLN A 205 23.31 -23.78 4.82
CA GLN A 205 24.70 -24.09 4.47
C GLN A 205 25.31 -25.13 5.41
N ARG A 206 25.02 -25.07 6.72
CA ARG A 206 25.45 -26.07 7.70
C ARG A 206 24.84 -27.44 7.40
N GLU A 207 23.54 -27.49 7.14
CA GLU A 207 22.84 -28.73 6.79
C GLU A 207 23.40 -29.36 5.50
N SER A 208 23.64 -28.54 4.47
CA SER A 208 24.27 -29.01 3.23
C SER A 208 25.66 -29.61 3.47
N ARG A 209 26.48 -28.98 4.32
CA ARG A 209 27.81 -29.50 4.69
C ARG A 209 27.70 -30.82 5.46
N TRP A 210 26.78 -30.91 6.42
CA TRP A 210 26.52 -32.14 7.17
C TRP A 210 26.14 -33.30 6.26
N ARG A 211 25.16 -33.09 5.35
CA ARG A 211 24.73 -34.11 4.38
C ARG A 211 25.87 -34.60 3.50
N LYS A 212 26.77 -33.69 3.07
CA LYS A 212 27.97 -34.06 2.30
C LYS A 212 28.95 -34.91 3.11
N GLN A 213 29.19 -34.58 4.38
CA GLN A 213 30.06 -35.37 5.26
C GLN A 213 29.46 -36.76 5.54
N GLU A 214 28.16 -36.84 5.77
CA GLU A 214 27.47 -38.10 6.03
C GLU A 214 27.47 -39.02 4.79
N ALA A 215 27.24 -38.46 3.60
CA ALA A 215 27.35 -39.20 2.34
C ALA A 215 28.77 -39.75 2.12
N LYS A 216 29.80 -38.93 2.40
CA LYS A 216 31.20 -39.36 2.33
C LYS A 216 31.49 -40.50 3.30
N ARG A 217 31.03 -40.38 4.55
CA ARG A 217 31.22 -41.43 5.58
C ARG A 217 30.52 -42.74 5.21
N ARG A 218 29.34 -42.67 4.59
CA ARG A 218 28.64 -43.86 4.05
C ARG A 218 29.40 -44.53 2.91
N GLN A 219 30.00 -43.75 1.99
CA GLN A 219 30.84 -44.30 0.92
C GLN A 219 32.08 -45.00 1.46
N GLU A 220 32.76 -44.40 2.46
CA GLU A 220 33.93 -45.00 3.10
C GLU A 220 33.60 -46.31 3.84
N MET A 221 32.43 -46.40 4.48
CA MET A 221 31.98 -47.64 5.15
C MET A 221 31.49 -48.73 4.18
N ALA A 222 31.03 -48.36 2.98
CA ALA A 222 30.56 -49.30 1.96
C ALA A 222 31.71 -49.89 1.11
N ALA A 223 32.94 -49.40 1.27
CA ALA A 223 34.10 -49.97 0.61
C ALA A 223 34.41 -51.35 1.22
N PRO A 224 34.32 -52.45 0.46
CA PRO A 224 34.60 -53.78 0.99
C PRO A 224 36.07 -53.89 1.43
N ALA A 225 36.27 -54.51 2.59
CA ALA A 225 37.58 -54.87 3.10
C ALA A 225 38.10 -56.12 2.36
N ASP A 226 38.39 -55.99 1.07
CA ASP A 226 39.11 -56.97 0.25
C ASP A 226 40.38 -56.25 -0.28
N ALA A 227 41.60 -56.79 -0.25
CA ALA A 227 42.03 -58.14 0.02
C ALA A 227 43.44 -58.10 0.63
N SER A 228 43.59 -58.60 1.85
CA SER A 228 44.88 -59.03 2.38
C SER A 228 44.91 -60.55 2.46
N GLY A 229 45.69 -61.16 1.57
CA GLY A 229 46.37 -62.41 1.85
C GLY A 229 45.69 -63.70 1.37
N SER A 230 46.11 -64.19 0.22
CA SER A 230 46.37 -65.63 0.06
C SER A 230 47.55 -65.80 -0.90
N GLY A 231 48.76 -65.76 -0.32
CA GLY A 231 49.93 -66.33 -0.96
C GLY A 231 49.89 -67.86 -0.86
N THR A 232 50.05 -68.51 -1.99
CA THR A 232 50.49 -69.90 -2.20
C THR A 232 50.84 -69.93 -3.69
N GLY A 233 52.08 -70.07 -4.16
CA GLY A 233 53.13 -70.96 -3.66
C GLY A 233 52.87 -72.36 -4.21
N GLN A 234 53.45 -72.67 -5.39
CA GLN A 234 53.74 -73.98 -6.03
C GLN A 234 53.82 -73.70 -7.55
N GLY A 235 54.87 -74.01 -8.32
CA GLY A 235 55.95 -74.98 -8.16
C GLY A 235 55.58 -76.30 -8.84
N ALA A 236 55.95 -76.48 -10.11
CA ALA A 236 56.47 -77.72 -10.73
C ALA A 236 56.33 -77.74 -12.27
N LEU A 237 57.49 -78.01 -12.90
CA LEU A 237 57.80 -78.69 -14.18
C LEU A 237 57.24 -78.14 -15.50
#